data_AF-A0A7W0LFE1-F1
#
_entry.id   AF-A0A7W0LFE1-F1
#
_cell.length_a   1.000
_cell.length_b   1.000
_cell.length_c   1.000
_cell.angle_alpha   90.00
_cell.angle_beta   90.00
_cell.angle_gamma   90.00
#
_symmetry.space_group_name_H-M   'P 1'
#
loop_
_entity.id
_entity.type
_entity.pdbx_description
1 polymer ?
#
loop_
_entity_poly.entity_id
_entity_poly.type
_entity_poly.pdbx_seq_one_letter_code
_entity_poly.pdbx_strand_id
1 'polypeptide(L)'
;MKFRIPNEESRIRRGLRGVGVLVLAMASTASFMAAAEADRWWSHVKFLADDRLQGRDTGSNGHRKAAEYVAAEFRRTGLEPGGVNGYLQPVAFRSRRIVEETSRLVLVRDAKTENVVLGDEATFNMRI
;
A
#
# COMPACT_ATOMS: atom_id res chain seq x y z
N MET A 1 38.36 46.55 -51.40
CA MET A 1 37.63 45.29 -51.14
C MET A 1 37.86 44.90 -49.67
N LYS A 2 36.87 45.05 -48.78
CA LYS A 2 36.97 44.72 -47.34
C LYS A 2 36.24 43.38 -47.11
N PHE A 3 36.99 42.29 -46.97
CA PHE A 3 36.42 40.98 -46.64
C PHE A 3 35.97 41.00 -45.17
N ARG A 4 34.70 40.74 -44.91
CA ARG A 4 34.11 40.71 -43.57
C ARG A 4 34.04 39.26 -43.10
N ILE A 5 34.92 38.90 -42.17
CA ILE A 5 34.87 37.59 -41.50
C ILE A 5 33.61 37.54 -40.62
N PRO A 6 32.68 36.58 -40.82
CA PRO A 6 31.52 36.43 -39.94
C PRO A 6 31.96 35.96 -38.54
N ASN A 7 31.42 36.63 -37.52
CA ASN A 7 31.77 36.48 -36.11
C ASN A 7 31.46 35.07 -35.55
N GLU A 8 32.51 34.31 -35.22
CA GLU A 8 32.49 32.94 -34.70
C GLU A 8 31.82 32.82 -33.32
N GLU A 9 31.88 33.86 -32.49
CA GLU A 9 31.24 33.89 -31.17
C GLU A 9 29.71 33.72 -31.24
N SER A 10 29.09 34.18 -32.33
CA SER A 10 27.64 34.10 -32.51
C SER A 10 27.13 32.67 -32.71
N ARG A 11 27.99 31.77 -33.22
CA ARG A 11 27.66 30.36 -33.44
C ARG A 11 27.73 29.56 -32.14
N ILE A 12 28.75 29.81 -31.32
CA ILE A 12 28.94 29.15 -30.02
C ILE A 12 27.81 29.51 -29.03
N ARG A 13 27.41 30.79 -28.99
CA ARG A 13 26.33 31.26 -28.10
C ARG A 13 24.94 30.74 -28.49
N ARG A 14 24.69 30.42 -29.77
CA ARG A 14 23.44 29.78 -30.22
C ARG A 14 23.41 28.29 -29.90
N GLY A 15 24.54 27.58 -30.06
CA GLY A 15 24.66 26.18 -29.66
C GLY A 15 24.47 25.97 -28.15
N LEU A 16 25.07 26.83 -27.33
CA LEU A 16 24.99 26.75 -25.87
C LEU A 16 23.57 27.05 -25.33
N ARG A 17 22.81 27.92 -26.00
CA ARG A 17 21.39 28.20 -25.68
C ARG A 17 20.46 27.02 -26.04
N GLY A 18 20.71 26.34 -27.15
CA GLY A 18 19.93 25.16 -27.55
C GLY A 18 20.13 23.97 -26.62
N VAL A 19 21.35 23.73 -26.15
CA VAL A 19 21.67 22.69 -25.17
C VAL A 19 21.03 22.99 -23.80
N GLY A 20 21.05 24.25 -23.36
CA GLY A 20 20.40 24.64 -22.10
C GLY A 20 18.88 24.42 -22.09
N VAL A 21 18.20 24.71 -23.20
CA VAL A 21 16.75 24.46 -23.35
C VAL A 21 16.44 22.96 -23.38
N LEU A 22 17.29 22.14 -24.04
CA LEU A 22 17.12 20.69 -24.09
C LEU A 22 17.31 20.05 -22.71
N VAL A 23 18.33 20.46 -21.94
CA VAL A 23 18.58 19.96 -20.58
C VAL A 23 17.43 20.36 -19.64
N LEU A 24 16.91 21.59 -19.75
CA LEU A 24 15.78 22.03 -18.95
C LEU A 24 14.50 21.23 -19.28
N ALA A 25 14.24 20.96 -20.56
CA ALA A 25 13.10 20.14 -20.99
C ALA A 25 13.21 18.68 -20.51
N MET A 26 14.41 18.10 -20.51
CA MET A 26 14.67 16.76 -19.96
C MET A 26 14.49 16.73 -18.43
N ALA A 27 14.92 17.76 -17.72
CA ALA A 27 14.71 17.86 -16.27
C ALA A 27 13.21 18.00 -15.92
N SER A 28 12.45 18.79 -16.67
CA SER A 28 11.00 18.94 -16.46
C SER A 28 10.23 17.64 -16.73
N THR A 29 10.61 16.87 -17.75
CA THR A 29 9.98 15.58 -18.06
C THR A 29 10.29 14.51 -17.00
N ALA A 30 11.52 14.45 -16.50
CA ALA A 30 11.89 13.55 -15.40
C ALA A 30 11.06 13.83 -14.12
N SER A 31 10.95 15.10 -13.72
CA SER A 31 10.14 15.50 -12.57
C SER A 31 8.65 15.16 -12.74
N PHE A 32 8.11 15.31 -13.95
CA PHE A 32 6.72 14.96 -14.25
C PHE A 32 6.47 13.45 -14.14
N MET A 33 7.39 12.61 -14.66
CA MET A 33 7.27 11.16 -14.55
C MET A 33 7.30 10.68 -13.09
N ALA A 34 8.20 11.24 -12.29
CA ALA A 34 8.29 10.94 -10.86
C ALA A 34 7.01 11.33 -10.11
N ALA A 35 6.42 12.48 -10.43
CA ALA A 35 5.13 12.90 -9.86
C ALA A 35 4.00 11.93 -10.25
N ALA A 36 3.93 11.53 -11.52
CA ALA A 36 2.93 10.57 -11.99
C ALA A 36 3.09 9.18 -11.35
N GLU A 37 4.32 8.75 -11.04
CA GLU A 37 4.60 7.53 -10.28
C GLU A 37 4.14 7.64 -8.84
N ALA A 38 4.43 8.76 -8.18
CA ALA A 38 3.97 9.03 -6.82
C ALA A 38 2.44 9.03 -6.73
N ASP A 39 1.74 9.63 -7.70
CA ASP A 39 0.28 9.65 -7.76
C ASP A 39 -0.31 8.25 -7.94
N ARG A 40 0.27 7.43 -8.82
CA ARG A 40 -0.16 6.03 -9.00
C ARG A 40 0.04 5.24 -7.72
N TRP A 41 1.21 5.32 -7.11
CA TRP A 41 1.49 4.66 -5.84
C TRP A 41 0.50 5.10 -4.75
N TRP A 42 0.25 6.41 -4.63
CA TRP A 42 -0.66 6.96 -3.63
C TRP A 42 -2.12 6.54 -3.85
N SER A 43 -2.53 6.30 -5.09
CA SER A 43 -3.86 5.77 -5.40
C SER A 43 -4.10 4.37 -4.81
N HIS A 44 -3.08 3.50 -4.82
CA HIS A 44 -3.16 2.18 -4.19
C HIS A 44 -3.27 2.30 -2.67
N VAL A 45 -2.48 3.18 -2.06
CA VAL A 45 -2.53 3.45 -0.61
C VAL A 45 -3.90 3.94 -0.21
N LYS A 46 -4.44 4.94 -0.92
CA LYS A 46 -5.78 5.48 -0.68
C LYS A 46 -6.85 4.41 -0.75
N PHE A 47 -6.83 3.57 -1.79
CA PHE A 47 -7.82 2.50 -1.92
C PHE A 47 -7.73 1.48 -0.77
N LEU A 48 -6.53 1.02 -0.42
CA LEU A 48 -6.34 0.00 0.60
C LEU A 48 -6.57 0.49 2.04
N ALA A 49 -6.60 1.81 2.23
CA ALA A 49 -6.90 2.48 3.50
C ALA A 49 -8.30 3.09 3.55
N ASP A 50 -9.13 2.89 2.51
CA ASP A 50 -10.45 3.49 2.40
C ASP A 50 -11.46 2.85 3.37
N ASP A 51 -12.31 3.66 3.99
CA ASP A 51 -13.36 3.22 4.92
C ASP A 51 -14.32 2.19 4.33
N ARG A 52 -14.47 2.14 2.99
CA ARG A 52 -15.27 1.12 2.29
C ARG A 52 -14.77 -0.31 2.52
N LEU A 53 -13.52 -0.47 2.93
CA LEU A 53 -12.98 -1.78 3.32
C LEU A 53 -13.36 -2.13 4.76
N GLN A 54 -13.69 -1.16 5.63
CA GLN A 54 -14.12 -1.36 7.02
C GLN A 54 -13.09 -2.13 7.88
N GLY A 55 -11.81 -2.03 7.53
CA GLY A 55 -10.73 -2.85 8.08
C GLY A 55 -10.35 -4.03 7.18
N ARG A 56 -9.27 -4.74 7.54
CA ARG A 56 -8.73 -5.87 6.74
C ARG A 56 -8.30 -7.04 7.61
N ASP A 57 -9.00 -7.24 8.73
CA ASP A 57 -8.78 -8.38 9.62
C ASP A 57 -8.88 -9.68 8.84
N THR A 58 -8.04 -10.64 9.21
CA THR A 58 -7.93 -11.93 8.54
C THR A 58 -9.29 -12.61 8.43
N GLY A 59 -9.69 -12.97 7.20
CA GLY A 59 -10.98 -13.60 6.92
C GLY A 59 -12.19 -12.64 6.88
N SER A 60 -12.01 -11.36 7.14
CA SER A 60 -13.08 -10.35 7.02
C SER A 60 -13.48 -10.07 5.56
N ASN A 61 -14.64 -9.43 5.36
CA ASN A 61 -15.08 -8.98 4.04
C ASN A 61 -14.11 -7.94 3.44
N GLY A 62 -13.64 -7.00 4.27
CA GLY A 62 -12.66 -6.00 3.86
C GLY A 62 -11.33 -6.59 3.39
N HIS A 63 -10.87 -7.64 4.08
CA HIS A 63 -9.71 -8.41 3.64
C HIS A 63 -9.91 -9.02 2.26
N ARG A 64 -11.07 -9.64 2.00
CA ARG A 64 -11.39 -10.22 0.69
C ARG A 64 -11.40 -9.17 -0.42
N LYS A 65 -12.03 -8.01 -0.20
CA LYS A 65 -12.01 -6.89 -1.17
C LYS A 65 -10.60 -6.42 -1.48
N ALA A 66 -9.73 -6.32 -0.47
CA ALA A 66 -8.33 -5.95 -0.66
C ALA A 66 -7.56 -7.00 -1.48
N ALA A 67 -7.77 -8.29 -1.21
CA ALA A 67 -7.15 -9.36 -1.98
C ALA A 67 -7.60 -9.36 -3.44
N GLU A 68 -8.90 -9.14 -3.69
CA GLU A 68 -9.47 -9.00 -5.04
C GLU A 68 -8.88 -7.79 -5.79
N TYR A 69 -8.66 -6.68 -5.10
CA TYR A 69 -7.99 -5.50 -5.67
C TYR A 69 -6.57 -5.80 -6.12
N VAL A 70 -5.76 -6.43 -5.26
CA VAL A 70 -4.38 -6.82 -5.61
C VAL A 70 -4.36 -7.81 -6.77
N ALA A 71 -5.27 -8.78 -6.79
CA ALA A 71 -5.43 -9.72 -7.90
C ALA A 71 -5.80 -9.00 -9.22
N ALA A 72 -6.64 -7.96 -9.15
CA ALA A 72 -6.98 -7.15 -10.32
C ALA A 72 -5.78 -6.35 -10.84
N GLU A 73 -4.97 -5.77 -9.94
CA GLU A 73 -3.75 -5.07 -10.33
C GLU A 73 -2.72 -6.02 -10.95
N PHE A 74 -2.52 -7.21 -10.40
CA PHE A 74 -1.64 -8.23 -10.99
C PHE A 74 -2.08 -8.62 -12.39
N ARG A 75 -3.39 -8.81 -12.59
CA ARG A 75 -3.94 -9.09 -13.92
C ARG A 75 -3.71 -7.91 -14.87
N ARG A 76 -3.90 -6.67 -14.40
CA ARG A 76 -3.71 -5.46 -15.20
C ARG A 76 -2.26 -5.29 -15.65
N THR A 77 -1.29 -5.69 -14.82
CA THR A 77 0.13 -5.63 -15.15
C THR A 77 0.64 -6.86 -15.91
N GLY A 78 -0.24 -7.84 -16.20
CA GLY A 78 0.09 -9.01 -17.01
C GLY A 78 0.89 -10.08 -16.29
N LEU A 79 0.85 -10.13 -14.95
CA LEU A 79 1.47 -11.24 -14.22
C LEU A 79 0.71 -12.54 -14.47
N GLU A 80 1.43 -13.65 -14.47
CA GLU A 80 0.83 -14.97 -14.48
C GLU A 80 0.20 -15.31 -13.11
N PRO A 81 -0.94 -16.02 -13.07
CA PRO A 81 -1.57 -16.44 -11.83
C PRO A 81 -0.72 -17.48 -11.09
N GLY A 82 -0.61 -17.36 -9.76
CA GLY A 82 0.16 -18.26 -8.89
C GLY A 82 -0.62 -18.88 -7.72
N GLY A 83 -1.94 -18.69 -7.67
CA GLY A 83 -2.82 -19.31 -6.68
C GLY A 83 -3.47 -20.59 -7.22
N VAL A 84 -4.28 -21.27 -6.39
CA VAL A 84 -4.95 -22.53 -6.77
C VAL A 84 -5.77 -22.40 -8.05
N ASN A 85 -6.63 -21.38 -8.14
CA ASN A 85 -7.52 -21.14 -9.29
C ASN A 85 -7.48 -19.67 -9.71
N GLY A 86 -6.29 -19.20 -10.12
CA GLY A 86 -6.05 -17.81 -10.51
C GLY A 86 -5.05 -17.13 -9.56
N TYR A 87 -5.35 -15.90 -9.12
CA TYR A 87 -4.40 -15.11 -8.31
C TYR A 87 -4.54 -15.32 -6.79
N LEU A 88 -5.62 -15.97 -6.34
CA LEU A 88 -5.92 -16.11 -4.91
C LEU A 88 -5.53 -17.50 -4.38
N GLN A 89 -4.95 -17.50 -3.18
CA GLN A 89 -4.60 -18.71 -2.44
C GLN A 89 -5.53 -18.87 -1.23
N PRO A 90 -6.37 -19.91 -1.18
CA PRO A 90 -7.15 -20.20 0.02
C PRO A 90 -6.23 -20.69 1.14
N VAL A 91 -6.38 -20.11 2.33
CA VAL A 91 -5.66 -20.50 3.54
C VAL A 91 -6.68 -20.92 4.59
N ALA A 92 -6.51 -22.11 5.16
CA ALA A 92 -7.39 -22.60 6.22
C ALA A 92 -7.06 -21.89 7.53
N PHE A 93 -8.02 -21.11 8.05
CA PHE A 93 -7.89 -20.44 9.34
C PHE A 93 -8.50 -21.27 10.46
N ARG A 94 -7.80 -21.32 11.59
CA ARG A 94 -8.37 -21.77 12.86
C ARG A 94 -8.68 -20.54 13.69
N SER A 95 -9.95 -20.34 14.04
CA SER A 95 -10.36 -19.31 15.00
C SER A 95 -10.70 -19.96 16.33
N ARG A 96 -10.45 -19.24 17.42
CA ARG A 96 -10.96 -19.59 18.73
C ARG A 96 -11.64 -18.36 19.31
N ARG A 97 -12.84 -18.53 19.85
CA ARG A 97 -13.62 -17.46 20.49
C ARG A 97 -14.08 -17.95 21.85
N ILE A 98 -14.00 -17.08 22.84
CA ILE A 98 -14.61 -17.33 24.15
C ILE A 98 -16.11 -17.07 24.02
N VAL A 99 -16.91 -18.01 24.49
CA VAL A 99 -18.37 -17.85 24.60
C VAL A 99 -18.62 -17.29 26.00
N GLU A 100 -18.63 -15.98 26.13
CA GLU A 100 -18.68 -15.26 27.42
C GLU A 100 -19.89 -15.67 28.25
N GLU A 101 -21.02 -15.96 27.60
CA GLU A 101 -22.28 -16.35 28.26
C GLU A 101 -22.16 -17.66 29.06
N THR A 102 -21.19 -18.51 28.70
CA THR A 102 -20.96 -19.82 29.31
C THR A 102 -19.58 -19.94 29.96
N SER A 103 -18.82 -18.86 29.96
CA SER A 103 -17.46 -18.79 30.50
C SER A 103 -17.43 -17.89 31.74
N ARG A 104 -16.67 -18.26 32.76
CA ARG A 104 -16.48 -17.43 33.96
C ARG A 104 -15.01 -17.40 34.35
N LEU A 105 -14.52 -16.22 34.71
CA LEU A 105 -13.24 -16.05 35.38
C LEU A 105 -13.49 -15.67 36.84
N VAL A 106 -12.66 -16.23 37.72
CA VAL A 106 -12.58 -15.85 39.12
C VAL A 106 -11.13 -15.65 39.55
N LEU A 107 -10.89 -14.65 40.38
CA LEU A 107 -9.65 -14.52 41.14
C LEU A 107 -9.80 -15.26 42.46
N VAL A 108 -8.83 -16.10 42.80
CA VAL A 108 -8.79 -16.82 44.07
C VAL A 108 -7.57 -16.37 44.87
N ARG A 109 -7.81 -15.80 46.06
CA ARG A 109 -6.77 -15.36 47.01
C ARG A 109 -7.18 -15.72 48.43
N ASP A 110 -6.30 -16.36 49.19
CA ASP A 110 -6.55 -16.73 50.60
C ASP A 110 -7.91 -17.42 50.83
N ALA A 111 -8.26 -18.35 49.95
CA ALA A 111 -9.55 -19.06 49.89
C ALA A 111 -10.80 -18.19 49.62
N LYS A 112 -10.64 -16.89 49.33
CA LYS A 112 -11.70 -16.01 48.85
C LYS A 112 -11.77 -16.02 47.33
N THR A 113 -12.97 -16.17 46.78
CA THR A 113 -13.24 -16.13 45.34
C THR A 113 -13.92 -14.82 44.98
N GLU A 114 -13.37 -14.11 43.99
CA GLU A 114 -13.90 -12.88 43.42
C GLU A 114 -14.19 -13.08 41.94
N ASN A 115 -15.35 -12.63 41.48
CA ASN A 115 -15.70 -12.70 40.07
C ASN A 115 -14.98 -11.64 39.27
N VAL A 116 -14.58 -12.01 38.06
CA VAL A 116 -13.99 -11.06 37.12
C VAL A 116 -14.83 -11.04 35.85
N VAL A 117 -15.18 -9.83 35.41
CA VAL A 117 -15.89 -9.62 34.15
C VAL A 117 -14.89 -9.78 33.00
N LEU A 118 -15.12 -10.80 32.17
CA LEU A 118 -14.34 -11.03 30.96
C LEU A 118 -14.52 -9.84 30.01
N GLY A 119 -13.44 -9.40 29.37
CA GLY A 119 -13.42 -8.23 28.48
C GLY A 119 -13.08 -6.94 29.22
N ASP A 120 -13.87 -6.59 30.25
CA ASP A 120 -13.73 -5.31 30.98
C ASP A 120 -12.60 -5.35 32.02
N GLU A 121 -12.54 -6.41 32.82
CA GLU A 121 -11.62 -6.52 33.96
C GLU A 121 -10.48 -7.51 33.70
N ALA A 122 -10.66 -8.43 32.74
CA ALA A 122 -9.62 -9.37 32.32
C ALA A 122 -9.73 -9.79 30.86
N THR A 123 -8.56 -9.95 30.22
CA THR A 123 -8.42 -10.50 28.86
C THR A 123 -7.60 -11.79 28.89
N PHE A 124 -8.08 -12.83 28.21
CA PHE A 124 -7.29 -14.04 27.95
C PHE A 124 -6.68 -13.99 26.56
N ASN A 125 -5.35 -14.13 26.50
CA ASN A 125 -4.70 -14.36 25.22
C ASN A 125 -4.89 -15.83 24.81
N MET A 126 -5.77 -16.05 23.84
CA MET A 126 -5.98 -17.35 23.20
C MET A 126 -4.87 -17.55 22.17
N ARG A 127 -3.64 -17.82 22.62
CA ARG A 127 -2.53 -18.05 21.71
C ARG A 127 -2.78 -19.34 20.91
N ILE A 128 -2.64 -19.25 19.58
CA ILE A 128 -2.67 -20.36 18.62
C ILE A 128 -1.24 -20.66 18.21
#